data_AF-A0A6A6KHK3-F1
#
_entry.id   AF-A0A6A6KHK3-F1
#
_cell.length_a   1.000
_cell.length_b   1.000
_cell.length_c   1.000
_cell.angle_alpha   90.00
_cell.angle_beta   90.00
_cell.angle_gamma   90.00
#
_symmetry.space_group_name_H-M   'P 1'
#
loop_
_entity.id
_entity.type
_entity.pdbx_description
1 polymer ?
#
loop_
_entity_poly.entity_id
_entity_poly.type
_entity_poly.pdbx_seq_one_letter_code
_entity_poly.pdbx_strand_id
1 'polypeptide(L)'
;MAYFEFLPVERDYGEVIQDLQCNGVSDQNCINKEDEKENKQMETVDLVDVKLGHYYELVVTTFTGLYRYRVGDILMVTGFHKNAPQFRFVHRRNVVLSIDTDKTNEEDLLKAVTQAKILLEPLGFLLTEYTSFADTSSIPGHYVLFWELITRGNNDPAELDPIIMEQCCSTVEESLDSVYRRCRKKDKSIGPLEIRVVKHGTFDALMDFCLSQGSSVNQYKTPRCIKSEAALKILDSRVVGNFFSKKTPFWEPFRMQTE
;
A
#
# COMPACT_ATOMS: atom_id res chain seq x y z
N MET A 1 19.27 -23.18 -12.08
CA MET A 1 20.33 -22.59 -11.23
C MET A 1 20.25 -21.08 -11.36
N ALA A 2 20.36 -20.33 -10.28
CA ALA A 2 20.26 -18.87 -10.28
C ALA A 2 21.45 -18.29 -9.50
N TYR A 3 21.90 -17.11 -9.92
CA TYR A 3 22.89 -16.29 -9.23
C TYR A 3 22.16 -15.20 -8.45
N PHE A 4 22.60 -14.95 -7.22
CA PHE A 4 21.97 -14.03 -6.28
C PHE A 4 22.92 -12.91 -5.91
N GLU A 5 22.46 -11.70 -6.11
CA GLU A 5 23.10 -10.45 -5.74
C GLU A 5 22.18 -9.70 -4.76
N PHE A 6 22.77 -8.82 -3.96
CA PHE A 6 22.07 -8.14 -2.88
C PHE A 6 22.37 -6.65 -2.92
N LEU A 7 21.35 -5.85 -3.18
CA LEU A 7 21.50 -4.39 -3.19
C LEU A 7 21.32 -3.89 -1.74
N PRO A 8 22.33 -3.25 -1.12
CA PRO A 8 22.20 -2.75 0.25
C PRO A 8 21.08 -1.72 0.36
N VAL A 9 20.27 -1.84 1.40
CA VAL A 9 19.20 -0.88 1.72
C VAL A 9 19.60 -0.16 3.00
N GLU A 10 19.79 1.16 2.92
CA GLU A 10 20.01 1.97 4.12
C GLU A 10 18.77 1.89 5.00
N ARG A 11 19.01 1.69 6.30
CA ARG A 11 17.95 1.77 7.29
C ARG A 11 17.51 3.23 7.33
N ASP A 12 16.36 3.55 6.74
CA ASP A 12 15.64 4.72 7.22
C ASP A 12 15.43 4.47 8.71
N TYR A 13 15.95 5.36 9.55
CA TYR A 13 15.93 5.32 11.02
C TYR A 13 14.48 5.52 11.55
N GLY A 14 13.51 4.81 10.96
CA GLY A 14 12.12 4.80 11.36
C GLY A 14 11.59 3.43 11.78
N GLU A 15 12.31 2.31 11.58
CA GLU A 15 11.86 0.99 12.08
C GLU A 15 12.12 0.83 13.59
N VAL A 16 11.55 1.72 14.40
CA VAL A 16 11.24 1.46 15.81
C VAL A 16 9.73 1.54 15.92
N ILE A 17 9.13 0.35 16.08
CA ILE A 17 7.69 0.07 16.23
C ILE A 17 6.91 0.08 14.90
N GLN A 18 6.49 -1.13 14.53
CA GLN A 18 5.64 -1.47 13.39
C GLN A 18 4.20 -0.94 13.51
N ASP A 19 3.98 0.05 14.39
CA ASP A 19 2.66 0.57 14.74
C ASP A 19 2.41 1.99 14.28
N LEU A 20 3.23 2.71 13.53
CA LEU A 20 2.81 3.87 12.72
C LEU A 20 4.03 4.39 11.97
N GLN A 21 4.03 4.29 10.64
CA GLN A 21 4.89 5.15 9.84
C GLN A 21 4.05 5.90 8.83
N CYS A 22 3.93 7.19 9.07
CA CYS A 22 3.60 8.17 8.06
C CYS A 22 4.89 8.43 7.29
N ASN A 23 4.86 8.27 5.96
CA ASN A 23 6.04 8.46 5.12
C ASN A 23 6.49 9.93 5.19
N GLY A 24 7.48 10.21 6.04
CA GLY A 24 8.25 11.44 6.00
C GLY A 24 9.17 11.39 4.79
N VAL A 25 8.84 12.14 3.76
CA VAL A 25 9.84 12.53 2.76
C VAL A 25 10.72 13.59 3.42
N SER A 26 12.02 13.37 3.48
CA SER A 26 12.98 14.38 3.91
C SER A 26 12.96 15.57 2.95
N ASP A 27 12.61 16.76 3.44
CA ASP A 27 12.63 17.99 2.63
C ASP A 27 14.06 18.43 2.29
N GLN A 28 14.27 18.60 0.99
CA GLN A 28 15.26 19.46 0.38
C GLN A 28 15.24 20.86 1.01
N ASN A 29 16.38 21.26 1.58
CA ASN A 29 16.92 22.60 1.34
C ASN A 29 18.44 22.58 1.51
N CYS A 30 19.12 22.07 0.49
CA CYS A 30 20.48 22.48 0.14
C CYS A 30 20.41 22.94 -1.33
N ILE A 31 19.94 24.17 -1.53
CA ILE A 31 19.99 24.82 -2.83
C ILE A 31 21.46 24.86 -3.27
N ASN A 32 21.69 24.34 -4.48
CA ASN A 32 22.95 24.21 -5.23
C ASN A 32 23.82 22.99 -4.89
N LYS A 33 23.36 21.79 -5.27
CA LYS A 33 24.19 20.64 -5.74
C LYS A 33 23.33 19.51 -6.33
N GLU A 34 22.32 19.84 -7.13
CA GLU A 34 21.37 18.84 -7.68
C GLU A 34 21.73 18.30 -9.08
N ASP A 35 22.84 18.74 -9.69
CA ASP A 35 23.26 18.23 -11.01
C ASP A 35 24.37 17.14 -10.97
N GLU A 36 24.68 16.55 -9.80
CA GLU A 36 25.75 15.51 -9.69
C GLU A 36 25.37 14.28 -8.81
N LYS A 37 24.11 13.83 -8.82
CA LYS A 37 23.70 12.58 -8.13
C LYS A 37 22.99 11.54 -8.99
N GLU A 38 23.00 11.68 -10.30
CA GLU A 38 22.57 10.63 -11.24
C GLU A 38 23.76 9.78 -11.74
N ASN A 39 24.53 9.13 -10.84
CA ASN A 39 25.36 7.96 -11.21
C ASN A 39 26.09 7.25 -10.06
N LYS A 40 25.57 7.24 -8.83
CA LYS A 40 26.04 6.23 -7.86
C LYS A 40 25.23 4.95 -8.08
N GLN A 41 25.68 4.11 -9.01
CA GLN A 41 25.28 2.70 -9.01
C GLN A 41 25.62 2.17 -7.62
N MET A 42 24.61 1.99 -6.76
CA MET A 42 24.79 1.25 -5.52
C MET A 42 25.26 -0.15 -5.93
N GLU A 43 26.48 -0.48 -5.55
CA GLU A 43 27.12 -1.73 -5.91
C GLU A 43 26.40 -2.87 -5.20
N THR A 44 26.00 -3.87 -5.96
CA THR A 44 25.43 -5.10 -5.41
C THR A 44 26.52 -5.88 -4.70
N VAL A 45 26.19 -6.54 -3.59
CA VAL A 45 27.09 -7.46 -2.90
C VAL A 45 26.72 -8.90 -3.26
N ASP A 46 27.72 -9.77 -3.31
CA ASP A 46 27.52 -11.20 -3.56
C ASP A 46 26.90 -11.90 -2.35
N LEU A 47 26.33 -13.07 -2.58
CA LEU A 47 25.67 -13.88 -1.54
C LEU A 47 26.54 -14.13 -0.30
N VAL A 48 27.86 -14.25 -0.47
CA VAL A 48 28.80 -14.53 0.62
C VAL A 48 29.25 -13.29 1.39
N ASP A 49 29.02 -12.11 0.83
CA ASP A 49 29.50 -10.83 1.38
C ASP A 49 28.40 -10.03 2.11
N VAL A 50 27.21 -10.61 2.23
CA VAL A 50 26.11 -10.03 3.02
C VAL A 50 26.48 -9.96 4.50
N LYS A 51 26.04 -8.89 5.18
CA LYS A 51 26.39 -8.62 6.57
C LYS A 51 25.24 -8.93 7.51
N LEU A 52 25.55 -9.54 8.65
CA LEU A 52 24.56 -9.83 9.70
C LEU A 52 23.83 -8.55 10.13
N GLY A 53 22.51 -8.64 10.31
CA GLY A 53 21.66 -7.52 10.72
C GLY A 53 21.43 -6.44 9.66
N HIS A 54 22.04 -6.55 8.47
CA HIS A 54 21.83 -5.63 7.37
C HIS A 54 20.67 -6.09 6.48
N TYR A 55 20.11 -5.13 5.74
CA TYR A 55 18.94 -5.29 4.89
C TYR A 55 19.36 -5.15 3.43
N TYR A 56 18.80 -6.00 2.59
CA TYR A 56 19.14 -6.05 1.18
C TYR A 56 17.90 -6.27 0.33
N GLU A 57 17.87 -5.64 -0.84
CA GLU A 57 16.93 -5.99 -1.90
C GLU A 57 17.52 -7.11 -2.76
N LEU A 58 16.72 -8.15 -3.00
CA LEU A 58 17.15 -9.32 -3.77
C LEU A 58 17.25 -9.01 -5.28
N VAL A 59 18.40 -9.34 -5.86
CA VAL A 59 18.67 -9.24 -7.29
C VAL A 59 19.02 -10.63 -7.82
N VAL A 60 18.37 -11.07 -8.90
CA VAL A 60 18.53 -12.43 -9.44
C VAL A 60 18.96 -12.43 -10.89
N THR A 61 19.91 -13.30 -11.21
CA THR A 61 20.21 -13.71 -12.58
C THR A 61 19.84 -15.18 -12.74
N THR A 62 18.97 -15.50 -13.70
CA THR A 62 18.41 -16.84 -13.88
C THR A 62 18.80 -17.42 -15.23
N PHE A 63 18.90 -18.75 -15.32
CA PHE A 63 19.15 -19.44 -16.59
C PHE A 63 18.06 -19.18 -17.65
N THR A 64 16.87 -18.74 -17.25
CA THR A 64 15.74 -18.43 -18.13
C THR A 64 15.78 -16.99 -18.68
N GLY A 65 16.90 -16.27 -18.53
CA GLY A 65 17.14 -14.99 -19.20
C GLY A 65 16.76 -13.74 -18.41
N LEU A 66 16.49 -13.84 -17.11
CA LEU A 66 16.48 -12.66 -16.24
C LEU A 66 17.92 -12.31 -15.88
N TYR A 67 18.36 -11.08 -16.15
CA TYR A 67 19.72 -10.60 -15.86
C TYR A 67 19.66 -9.44 -14.87
N ARG A 68 20.32 -9.60 -13.72
CA ARG A 68 20.34 -8.63 -12.61
C ARG A 68 18.95 -8.08 -12.30
N TYR A 69 17.94 -8.96 -12.33
CA TYR A 69 16.55 -8.58 -12.15
C TYR A 69 16.27 -8.31 -10.68
N ARG A 70 15.81 -7.09 -10.38
CA ARG A 70 15.40 -6.68 -9.03
C ARG A 70 14.06 -7.33 -8.69
N VAL A 71 14.08 -8.26 -7.74
CA VAL A 71 12.86 -8.98 -7.31
C VAL A 71 11.95 -8.05 -6.50
N GLY A 72 12.52 -7.05 -5.83
CA GLY A 72 11.82 -6.12 -4.95
C GLY A 72 11.59 -6.65 -3.53
N ASP A 73 12.01 -7.88 -3.23
CA ASP A 73 11.92 -8.44 -1.87
C ASP A 73 13.05 -7.89 -0.99
N ILE A 74 12.69 -7.39 0.20
CA ILE A 74 13.62 -6.88 1.21
C ILE A 74 13.87 -7.97 2.24
N LEU A 75 15.15 -8.32 2.40
CA LEU A 75 15.63 -9.43 3.23
C LEU A 75 16.61 -8.92 4.28
N MET A 76 16.43 -9.33 5.53
CA MET A 76 17.36 -9.05 6.62
C MET A 76 18.20 -10.29 6.92
N VAL A 77 19.53 -10.16 6.94
CA VAL A 77 20.42 -11.27 7.31
C VAL A 77 20.28 -11.55 8.82
N THR A 78 19.86 -12.76 9.16
CA THR A 78 19.64 -13.21 10.55
C THR A 78 20.73 -14.13 11.09
N GLY A 79 21.51 -14.73 10.21
CA GLY A 79 22.53 -15.70 10.60
C GLY A 79 23.16 -16.36 9.39
N PHE A 80 23.98 -17.37 9.65
CA PHE A 80 24.62 -18.19 8.62
C PHE A 80 24.58 -19.65 9.05
N HIS A 81 24.16 -20.52 8.15
CA HIS A 81 24.31 -21.96 8.32
C HIS A 81 25.53 -22.41 7.52
N LYS A 82 26.64 -22.65 8.23
CA LYS A 82 27.98 -22.75 7.63
C LYS A 82 28.29 -21.45 6.86
N ASN A 83 28.56 -21.53 5.57
CA ASN A 83 28.87 -20.37 4.73
C ASN A 83 27.63 -19.81 4.00
N ALA A 84 26.44 -20.40 4.18
CA ALA A 84 25.22 -19.95 3.51
C ALA A 84 24.45 -18.96 4.42
N PRO A 85 24.16 -17.73 3.95
CA PRO A 85 23.39 -16.77 4.72
C PRO A 85 21.94 -17.23 4.94
N GLN A 86 21.37 -16.83 6.07
CA GLN A 86 19.97 -17.02 6.42
C GLN A 86 19.26 -15.67 6.46
N PHE A 87 18.13 -15.58 5.78
CA PHE A 87 17.38 -14.34 5.64
C PHE A 87 16.03 -14.43 6.34
N ARG A 88 15.64 -13.34 7.00
CA ARG A 88 14.26 -13.06 7.38
C ARG A 88 13.66 -12.18 6.29
N PHE A 89 12.55 -12.63 5.72
CA PHE A 89 11.75 -11.79 4.84
C PHE A 89 11.17 -10.61 5.62
N VAL A 90 11.34 -9.40 5.12
CA VAL A 90 10.85 -8.18 5.77
C VAL A 90 9.56 -7.74 5.09
N HIS A 91 9.64 -7.37 3.81
CA HIS A 91 8.49 -7.03 2.98
C HIS A 91 8.90 -7.05 1.50
N ARG A 92 7.92 -6.91 0.59
CA ARG A 92 8.17 -6.59 -0.81
C ARG A 92 8.03 -5.08 -1.00
N ARG A 93 8.92 -4.47 -1.75
CA ARG A 93 8.90 -3.04 -2.06
C ARG A 93 7.63 -2.73 -2.88
N ASN A 94 7.08 -1.54 -2.68
CA ASN A 94 5.90 -1.03 -3.39
C ASN A 94 4.63 -1.88 -3.21
N VAL A 95 4.47 -2.63 -2.11
CA VAL A 95 3.21 -3.33 -1.81
C VAL A 95 2.53 -2.66 -0.62
N VAL A 96 1.34 -2.13 -0.85
CA VAL A 96 0.52 -1.39 0.14
C VAL A 96 -0.55 -2.29 0.74
N LEU A 97 -1.24 -3.07 -0.11
CA LEU A 97 -2.27 -4.03 0.30
C LEU A 97 -2.01 -5.42 -0.31
N SER A 98 -2.38 -6.45 0.45
CA SER A 98 -2.33 -7.84 0.02
C SER A 98 -3.13 -8.71 1.00
N ILE A 99 -4.01 -9.57 0.49
CA ILE A 99 -4.75 -10.57 1.30
C ILE A 99 -4.24 -11.98 1.00
N ASP A 100 -4.01 -12.30 -0.27
CA ASP A 100 -3.56 -13.60 -0.77
C ASP A 100 -2.37 -13.41 -1.73
N THR A 101 -2.53 -13.80 -3.00
CA THR A 101 -1.49 -13.66 -4.03
C THR A 101 -1.48 -12.29 -4.69
N ASP A 102 -2.50 -11.47 -4.41
CA ASP A 102 -2.63 -10.08 -4.87
C ASP A 102 -1.58 -9.17 -4.20
N LYS A 103 -1.08 -8.20 -4.97
CA LYS A 103 -0.09 -7.22 -4.52
C LYS A 103 -0.45 -5.86 -5.09
N THR A 104 -1.21 -5.07 -4.34
CA THR A 104 -1.61 -3.72 -4.76
C THR A 104 -0.60 -2.69 -4.27
N ASN A 105 -0.06 -1.90 -5.19
CA ASN A 105 0.85 -0.80 -4.89
C ASN A 105 0.09 0.53 -4.66
N GLU A 106 0.83 1.58 -4.26
CA GLU A 106 0.23 2.89 -3.96
C GLU A 106 -0.37 3.56 -5.20
N GLU A 107 0.29 3.43 -6.36
CA GLU A 107 -0.12 4.05 -7.62
C GLU A 107 -1.42 3.44 -8.15
N ASP A 108 -1.53 2.11 -8.14
CA ASP A 108 -2.72 1.37 -8.52
C ASP A 108 -3.89 1.70 -7.59
N LEU A 109 -3.64 1.79 -6.27
CA LEU A 109 -4.65 2.17 -5.31
C LEU A 109 -5.12 3.62 -5.52
N LEU A 110 -4.19 4.56 -5.73
CA LEU A 110 -4.50 5.96 -6.02
C LEU A 110 -5.32 6.09 -7.31
N LYS A 111 -4.94 5.36 -8.35
CA LYS A 111 -5.68 5.31 -9.61
C LYS A 111 -7.09 4.78 -9.40
N ALA A 112 -7.25 3.68 -8.66
CA ALA A 112 -8.55 3.07 -8.38
C ALA A 112 -9.47 4.01 -7.58
N VAL A 113 -8.94 4.66 -6.53
CA VAL A 113 -9.67 5.68 -5.75
C VAL A 113 -10.03 6.89 -6.63
N THR A 114 -9.12 7.31 -7.51
CA THR A 114 -9.35 8.42 -8.44
C THR A 114 -10.48 8.12 -9.43
N GLN A 115 -10.62 6.87 -9.90
CA GLN A 115 -11.75 6.49 -10.75
C GLN A 115 -13.08 6.48 -9.97
N ALA A 116 -13.06 5.97 -8.74
CA ALA A 116 -14.27 5.88 -7.93
C ALA A 116 -14.78 7.26 -7.47
N LYS A 117 -13.90 8.20 -7.09
CA LYS A 117 -14.32 9.53 -6.64
C LYS A 117 -15.05 10.36 -7.72
N ILE A 118 -14.83 10.07 -9.01
CA ILE A 118 -15.54 10.74 -10.12
C ILE A 118 -17.07 10.55 -10.00
N LEU A 119 -17.52 9.45 -9.42
CA LEU A 119 -18.95 9.19 -9.17
C LEU A 119 -19.55 10.13 -8.12
N LEU A 120 -18.71 10.67 -7.23
CA LEU A 120 -19.11 11.55 -6.14
C LEU A 120 -19.13 13.03 -6.52
N GLU A 121 -18.31 13.45 -7.50
CA GLU A 121 -18.18 14.85 -7.91
C GLU A 121 -19.51 15.50 -8.35
N PRO A 122 -20.37 14.86 -9.17
CA PRO A 122 -21.65 15.44 -9.60
C PRO A 122 -22.65 15.65 -8.45
N LEU A 123 -22.47 14.93 -7.34
CA LEU A 123 -23.31 15.01 -6.15
C LEU A 123 -22.81 16.07 -5.16
N GLY A 124 -21.73 16.76 -5.50
CA GLY A 124 -21.13 17.78 -4.65
C GLY A 124 -20.28 17.24 -3.50
N PHE A 125 -19.97 15.94 -3.46
CA PHE A 125 -19.05 15.38 -2.47
C PHE A 125 -17.60 15.49 -2.96
N LEU A 126 -16.70 15.83 -2.03
CA LEU A 126 -15.26 15.85 -2.24
C LEU A 126 -14.60 14.86 -1.28
N LEU A 127 -13.82 13.94 -1.83
CA LEU A 127 -12.90 13.11 -1.05
C LEU A 127 -11.69 13.95 -0.64
N THR A 128 -11.58 14.27 0.65
CA THR A 128 -10.45 15.06 1.18
C THR A 128 -9.25 14.18 1.43
N GLU A 129 -9.44 13.09 2.16
CA GLU A 129 -8.39 12.15 2.50
C GLU A 129 -8.88 10.71 2.47
N TYR A 130 -7.92 9.81 2.23
CA TYR A 130 -8.18 8.38 2.31
C TYR A 130 -6.95 7.61 2.79
N THR A 131 -7.23 6.49 3.44
CA THR A 131 -6.25 5.44 3.75
C THR A 131 -6.88 4.07 3.56
N SER A 132 -6.09 3.01 3.73
CA SER A 132 -6.54 1.64 3.52
C SER A 132 -6.01 0.69 4.59
N PHE A 133 -6.62 -0.48 4.70
CA PHE A 133 -6.03 -1.61 5.41
C PHE A 133 -6.51 -2.93 4.80
N ALA A 134 -5.75 -3.99 5.04
CA ALA A 134 -6.10 -5.34 4.66
C ALA A 134 -6.76 -6.04 5.85
N ASP A 135 -8.08 -6.21 5.81
CA ASP A 135 -8.83 -6.87 6.87
C ASP A 135 -8.71 -8.40 6.73
N THR A 136 -8.11 -9.02 7.73
CA THR A 136 -7.92 -10.47 7.82
C THR A 136 -8.70 -11.08 8.97
N SER A 137 -9.62 -10.31 9.59
CA SER A 137 -10.49 -10.79 10.65
C SER A 137 -11.60 -11.73 10.13
N SER A 138 -11.99 -11.59 8.86
CA SER A 138 -12.92 -12.48 8.16
C SER A 138 -12.21 -13.44 7.21
N ILE A 139 -12.89 -14.53 6.86
CA ILE A 139 -12.43 -15.48 5.84
C ILE A 139 -13.50 -15.59 4.74
N PRO A 140 -13.20 -15.19 3.48
CA PRO A 140 -11.94 -14.55 3.05
C PRO A 140 -11.77 -13.14 3.64
N GLY A 141 -10.51 -12.71 3.76
CA GLY A 141 -10.19 -11.32 4.10
C GLY A 141 -10.48 -10.37 2.93
N HIS A 142 -10.52 -9.07 3.17
CA HIS A 142 -10.86 -8.07 2.15
C HIS A 142 -10.12 -6.75 2.35
N TYR A 143 -10.12 -5.93 1.31
CA TYR A 143 -9.60 -4.56 1.39
C TYR A 143 -10.64 -3.63 2.01
N VAL A 144 -10.19 -2.75 2.90
CA VAL A 144 -11.01 -1.70 3.47
C VAL A 144 -10.37 -0.35 3.19
N LEU A 145 -11.17 0.59 2.69
CA LEU A 145 -10.76 1.98 2.46
C LEU A 145 -11.51 2.90 3.39
N PHE A 146 -10.80 3.74 4.14
CA PHE A 146 -11.40 4.82 4.92
C PHE A 146 -11.43 6.09 4.10
N TRP A 147 -12.62 6.67 3.92
CA TRP A 147 -12.84 7.87 3.11
C TRP A 147 -13.40 9.00 3.98
N GLU A 148 -12.71 10.13 4.03
CA GLU A 148 -13.25 11.37 4.59
C GLU A 148 -13.84 12.22 3.48
N LEU A 149 -15.14 12.50 3.58
CA LEU A 149 -15.91 13.22 2.56
C LEU A 149 -16.41 14.55 3.10
N ILE A 150 -16.38 15.60 2.28
CA ILE A 150 -16.99 16.91 2.56
C ILE A 150 -18.00 17.24 1.46
N THR A 151 -19.16 17.77 1.85
CA THR A 151 -20.20 18.25 0.92
C THR A 151 -19.98 19.72 0.56
N ARG A 152 -20.04 20.06 -0.73
CA ARG A 152 -20.01 21.45 -1.22
C ARG A 152 -21.38 22.11 -1.02
N GLY A 153 -21.58 22.74 0.13
CA GLY A 153 -22.71 23.66 0.38
C GLY A 153 -23.72 23.16 1.43
N ASN A 154 -24.02 24.05 2.39
CA ASN A 154 -24.86 23.92 3.59
C ASN A 154 -24.47 22.83 4.61
N ASN A 155 -24.55 23.23 5.89
CA ASN A 155 -24.14 22.49 7.09
C ASN A 155 -25.00 21.26 7.43
N ASP A 156 -25.88 20.84 6.53
CA ASP A 156 -26.65 19.62 6.71
C ASP A 156 -25.89 18.46 6.07
N PRO A 157 -25.71 17.34 6.78
CA PRO A 157 -25.03 16.18 6.22
C PRO A 157 -25.87 15.66 5.05
N ALA A 158 -25.41 15.88 3.82
CA ALA A 158 -26.02 15.26 2.66
C ALA A 158 -25.94 13.74 2.85
N GLU A 159 -27.09 13.07 2.93
CA GLU A 159 -27.15 11.63 3.07
C GLU A 159 -26.46 10.98 1.86
N LEU A 160 -25.46 10.15 2.14
CA LEU A 160 -24.78 9.39 1.10
C LEU A 160 -25.71 8.28 0.61
N ASP A 161 -26.05 8.32 -0.67
CA ASP A 161 -26.81 7.25 -1.30
C ASP A 161 -25.99 5.94 -1.24
N PRO A 162 -26.48 4.90 -0.53
CA PRO A 162 -25.79 3.62 -0.43
C PRO A 162 -25.51 2.99 -1.80
N ILE A 163 -26.39 3.21 -2.79
CA ILE A 163 -26.23 2.65 -4.14
C ILE A 163 -24.97 3.23 -4.80
N ILE A 164 -24.74 4.53 -4.62
CA ILE A 164 -23.59 5.23 -5.21
C ILE A 164 -22.30 4.81 -4.51
N MET A 165 -22.33 4.64 -3.19
CA MET A 165 -21.17 4.15 -2.44
C MET A 165 -20.81 2.70 -2.80
N GLU A 166 -21.81 1.83 -3.01
CA GLU A 166 -21.58 0.47 -3.51
C GLU A 166 -21.03 0.46 -4.94
N GLN A 167 -21.44 1.41 -5.78
CA GLN A 167 -20.85 1.63 -7.10
C GLN A 167 -19.40 2.10 -6.99
N CYS A 168 -19.08 3.00 -6.05
CA CYS A 168 -17.71 3.41 -5.77
C CYS A 168 -16.86 2.18 -5.39
N CYS A 169 -17.33 1.33 -4.48
CA CYS A 169 -16.64 0.09 -4.12
C CYS A 169 -16.37 -0.77 -5.37
N SER A 170 -17.39 -0.98 -6.21
CA SER A 170 -17.27 -1.77 -7.44
C SER A 170 -16.27 -1.17 -8.44
N THR A 171 -16.26 0.16 -8.59
CA THR A 171 -15.33 0.88 -9.48
C THR A 171 -13.89 0.79 -9.01
N VAL A 172 -13.66 0.82 -7.69
CA VAL A 172 -12.33 0.54 -7.13
C VAL A 172 -11.91 -0.87 -7.52
N GLU A 173 -12.75 -1.88 -7.27
CA GLU A 173 -12.41 -3.29 -7.58
C GLU A 173 -12.09 -3.52 -9.06
N GLU A 174 -12.83 -2.87 -9.97
CA GLU A 174 -12.61 -2.99 -11.41
C GLU A 174 -11.28 -2.34 -11.86
N SER A 175 -10.85 -1.31 -11.13
CA SER A 175 -9.62 -0.57 -11.43
C SER A 175 -8.35 -1.23 -10.87
N LEU A 176 -8.50 -2.22 -10.00
CA LEU A 176 -7.38 -3.00 -9.44
C LEU A 176 -6.84 -4.01 -10.46
N ASP A 177 -5.64 -4.53 -10.17
CA ASP A 177 -4.90 -5.40 -11.09
C ASP A 177 -5.65 -6.71 -11.42
N SER A 178 -5.14 -7.43 -12.42
CA SER A 178 -5.76 -8.69 -12.84
C SER A 178 -5.66 -9.79 -11.77
N VAL A 179 -4.72 -9.71 -10.82
CA VAL A 179 -4.53 -10.72 -9.77
C VAL A 179 -5.59 -10.54 -8.69
N TYR A 180 -5.82 -9.31 -8.20
CA TYR A 180 -6.91 -8.98 -7.30
C TYR A 180 -8.26 -9.39 -7.90
N ARG A 181 -8.51 -9.02 -9.16
CA ARG A 181 -9.77 -9.38 -9.85
C ARG A 181 -9.92 -10.89 -10.04
N ARG A 182 -8.83 -11.64 -10.28
CA ARG A 182 -8.83 -13.11 -10.28
C ARG A 182 -9.19 -13.65 -8.90
N CYS A 183 -8.57 -13.14 -7.85
CA CYS A 183 -8.78 -13.60 -6.48
C CYS A 183 -10.22 -13.37 -6.02
N ARG A 184 -10.83 -12.24 -6.44
CA ARG A 184 -12.26 -11.93 -6.23
C ARG A 184 -13.20 -12.80 -7.06
N LYS A 185 -12.93 -12.98 -8.36
CA LYS A 185 -13.87 -13.63 -9.28
C LYS A 185 -13.75 -15.15 -9.30
N LYS A 186 -12.53 -15.66 -9.43
CA LYS A 186 -12.24 -17.07 -9.67
C LYS A 186 -11.83 -17.80 -8.40
N ASP A 187 -10.80 -17.31 -7.71
CA ASP A 187 -10.17 -18.06 -6.63
C ASP A 187 -10.99 -17.97 -5.32
N LYS A 188 -11.83 -16.92 -5.18
CA LYS A 188 -12.65 -16.64 -4.00
C LYS A 188 -11.84 -16.48 -2.71
N SER A 189 -10.57 -16.10 -2.85
CA SER A 189 -9.64 -15.87 -1.73
C SER A 189 -9.72 -14.45 -1.16
N ILE A 190 -10.42 -13.52 -1.84
CA ILE A 190 -10.64 -12.15 -1.37
C ILE A 190 -12.14 -11.84 -1.30
N GLY A 191 -12.57 -11.28 -0.17
CA GLY A 191 -13.92 -10.79 0.09
C GLY A 191 -14.24 -9.48 -0.65
N PRO A 192 -15.49 -8.99 -0.60
CA PRO A 192 -15.85 -7.73 -1.24
C PRO A 192 -15.14 -6.55 -0.61
N LEU A 193 -14.58 -5.67 -1.45
CA LEU A 193 -13.99 -4.42 -0.99
C LEU A 193 -15.01 -3.59 -0.20
N GLU A 194 -14.55 -3.02 0.90
CA GLU A 194 -15.33 -2.19 1.80
C GLU A 194 -14.85 -0.73 1.73
N ILE A 195 -15.78 0.21 1.62
CA ILE A 195 -15.52 1.64 1.88
C ILE A 195 -16.19 2.01 3.20
N ARG A 196 -15.39 2.46 4.16
CA ARG A 196 -15.82 3.04 5.44
C ARG A 196 -15.74 4.55 5.35
N VAL A 197 -16.87 5.22 5.35
CA VAL A 197 -16.91 6.68 5.38
C VAL A 197 -16.71 7.13 6.82
N VAL A 198 -15.81 8.08 7.05
CA VAL A 198 -15.50 8.64 8.37
C VAL A 198 -15.96 10.09 8.50
N LYS A 199 -16.14 10.55 9.74
CA LYS A 199 -16.50 11.94 10.04
C LYS A 199 -15.41 12.91 9.56
N HIS A 200 -15.81 14.14 9.25
CA HIS A 200 -14.86 15.22 9.02
C HIS A 200 -13.95 15.44 10.26
N GLY A 201 -12.66 15.68 10.03
CA GLY A 201 -11.63 15.82 11.08
C GLY A 201 -11.12 14.49 11.62
N THR A 202 -11.44 13.37 10.97
CA THR A 202 -10.92 12.05 11.36
C THR A 202 -9.44 11.93 11.03
N PHE A 203 -9.03 12.40 9.85
CA PHE A 203 -7.62 12.40 9.46
C PHE A 203 -6.78 13.41 10.25
N ASP A 204 -7.37 14.48 10.77
CA ASP A 204 -6.71 15.38 11.72
C ASP A 204 -6.43 14.67 13.05
N ALA A 205 -7.41 13.94 13.59
CA ALA A 205 -7.21 13.13 14.79
C ALA A 205 -6.19 12.00 14.59
N LEU A 206 -6.14 11.43 13.38
CA LEU A 206 -5.11 10.48 13.00
C LEU A 206 -3.73 11.16 12.97
N MET A 207 -3.64 12.34 12.38
CA MET A 207 -2.40 13.13 12.35
C MET A 207 -1.91 13.44 13.77
N ASP A 208 -2.75 13.97 14.65
CA ASP A 208 -2.42 14.25 16.05
C ASP A 208 -1.87 13.02 16.77
N PHE A 209 -2.46 11.86 16.51
CA PHE A 209 -1.97 10.59 17.04
C PHE A 209 -0.57 10.25 16.50
N CYS A 210 -0.32 10.40 15.20
CA CYS A 210 0.99 10.18 14.61
C CYS A 210 2.06 11.12 15.16
N LEU A 211 1.70 12.39 15.39
CA LEU A 211 2.57 13.40 16.01
C LEU A 211 2.90 13.05 17.46
N SER A 212 1.93 12.53 18.22
CA SER A 212 2.16 12.06 19.59
C SER A 212 3.16 10.90 19.68
N GLN A 213 3.29 10.12 18.60
CA GLN A 213 4.26 9.02 18.48
C GLN A 213 5.64 9.50 17.98
N GLY A 214 5.86 10.81 17.86
CA GLY A 214 7.15 11.39 17.50
C GLY A 214 7.31 11.78 16.02
N SER A 215 6.22 11.78 15.25
CA SER A 215 6.26 12.28 13.86
C SER A 215 6.45 13.80 13.82
N SER A 216 7.23 14.29 12.86
CA SER A 216 7.38 15.74 12.64
C SER A 216 6.15 16.32 11.94
N VAL A 217 5.64 17.44 12.44
CA VAL A 217 4.47 18.15 11.88
C VAL A 217 4.67 18.52 10.42
N ASN A 218 5.86 19.03 10.07
CA ASN A 218 6.14 19.53 8.72
C ASN A 218 6.32 18.42 7.67
N GLN A 219 6.49 17.16 8.11
CA GLN A 219 6.74 16.03 7.22
C GLN A 219 5.57 15.04 7.17
N TYR A 220 4.51 15.31 7.92
CA TYR A 220 3.38 14.41 7.98
C TYR A 220 2.69 14.31 6.62
N LYS A 221 2.53 13.08 6.16
CA LYS A 221 1.65 12.72 5.05
C LYS A 221 0.75 11.59 5.51
N THR A 222 -0.53 11.67 5.16
CA THR A 222 -1.48 10.59 5.42
C THR A 222 -0.96 9.28 4.83
N PRO A 223 -0.69 8.25 5.65
CA PRO A 223 -0.22 6.97 5.15
C PRO A 223 -1.32 6.32 4.33
N ARG A 224 -0.98 5.76 3.17
CA ARG A 224 -1.96 5.10 2.30
C ARG A 224 -2.40 3.73 2.77
N CYS A 225 -1.68 3.12 3.72
CA CYS A 225 -2.09 1.91 4.41
C CYS A 225 -1.76 1.98 5.91
N ILE A 226 -2.71 1.61 6.75
CA ILE A 226 -2.58 1.53 8.19
C ILE A 226 -2.39 0.07 8.60
N LYS A 227 -1.36 -0.18 9.42
CA LYS A 227 -1.14 -1.48 10.08
C LYS A 227 -1.32 -1.44 11.59
N SER A 228 -1.27 -0.24 12.16
CA SER A 228 -1.40 0.01 13.59
C SER A 228 -2.81 -0.27 14.10
N GLU A 229 -2.94 -1.16 15.08
CA GLU A 229 -4.23 -1.37 15.74
C GLU A 229 -4.77 -0.10 16.41
N ALA A 230 -3.88 0.73 16.97
CA ALA A 230 -4.28 1.96 17.63
C ALA A 230 -4.82 3.00 16.63
N ALA A 231 -4.17 3.16 15.48
CA ALA A 231 -4.68 4.03 14.42
C ALA A 231 -5.99 3.52 13.82
N LEU A 232 -6.11 2.19 13.63
CA LEU A 232 -7.36 1.58 13.16
C LEU A 232 -8.51 1.85 14.14
N LYS A 233 -8.30 1.75 15.45
CA LYS A 233 -9.31 2.10 16.47
C LYS A 233 -9.77 3.56 16.36
N ILE A 234 -8.87 4.49 16.07
CA ILE A 234 -9.21 5.91 15.86
C ILE A 234 -10.12 6.06 14.64
N LEU A 235 -9.79 5.41 13.54
CA LEU A 235 -10.57 5.42 12.30
C LEU A 235 -11.94 4.77 12.50
N ASP A 236 -11.98 3.55 13.03
CA ASP A 236 -13.20 2.76 13.26
C ASP A 236 -14.19 3.47 14.20
N SER A 237 -13.69 4.12 15.26
CA SER A 237 -14.55 4.89 16.18
C SER A 237 -15.24 6.10 15.53
N ARG A 238 -14.81 6.51 14.34
CA ARG A 238 -15.31 7.68 13.61
C ARG A 238 -16.03 7.31 12.31
N VAL A 239 -16.27 6.02 12.06
CA VAL A 239 -17.03 5.55 10.90
C VAL A 239 -18.50 5.99 11.03
N VAL A 240 -19.05 6.51 9.94
CA VAL A 240 -20.46 6.92 9.80
C VAL A 240 -21.23 6.07 8.79
N GLY A 241 -20.53 5.29 7.95
CA GLY A 241 -21.16 4.37 7.01
C GLY A 241 -20.18 3.32 6.49
N ASN A 242 -20.69 2.11 6.29
CA ASN A 242 -19.94 0.97 5.75
C ASN A 242 -20.64 0.49 4.49
N PHE A 243 -19.90 0.41 3.39
CA PHE A 243 -20.43 0.04 2.08
C PHE A 243 -19.54 -1.04 1.48
N PHE A 244 -20.16 -2.06 0.87
CA PHE A 244 -19.45 -3.18 0.28
C PHE A 244 -19.71 -3.26 -1.22
N SER A 245 -18.71 -3.71 -1.97
CA SER A 245 -18.90 -4.05 -3.38
C SER A 245 -19.92 -5.18 -3.53
N LYS A 246 -21.05 -4.90 -4.19
CA LYS A 246 -22.08 -5.90 -4.51
C LYS A 246 -21.78 -6.69 -5.77
N LYS A 247 -20.92 -6.17 -6.65
CA LYS A 247 -20.57 -6.81 -7.93
C LYS A 247 -19.18 -7.40 -7.83
N THR A 248 -18.99 -8.53 -8.49
CA THR A 248 -17.64 -9.08 -8.67
C THR A 248 -17.00 -8.38 -9.86
N PRO A 249 -15.74 -7.92 -9.77
CA PRO A 249 -15.08 -7.27 -10.90
C PRO A 249 -14.90 -8.24 -12.08
N PHE A 250 -14.81 -7.68 -13.27
CA PHE A 250 -14.56 -8.47 -14.47
C PHE A 250 -13.14 -9.04 -14.43
N TRP A 251 -13.04 -10.32 -14.78
CA TRP A 251 -11.77 -11.00 -14.96
C TRP A 251 -11.94 -12.14 -15.95
N GLU A 252 -10.92 -12.34 -16.78
CA GLU A 252 -10.77 -13.48 -17.65
C GLU A 252 -9.30 -13.91 -17.73
N PRO A 253 -9.02 -15.19 -18.00
CA PRO A 253 -7.64 -15.64 -18.21
C PRO A 253 -7.06 -14.96 -19.44
N PHE A 254 -5.85 -14.41 -19.31
CA PHE A 254 -5.10 -13.92 -20.47
C PHE A 254 -4.87 -15.08 -21.45
N ARG A 255 -5.41 -14.96 -22.66
CA ARG A 255 -5.15 -15.91 -23.76
C ARG A 255 -4.14 -15.28 -24.69
N MET A 256 -2.94 -15.86 -24.77
CA MET A 256 -2.04 -15.56 -25.88
C MET A 256 -2.71 -16.10 -27.16
N GLN A 257 -3.00 -15.21 -28.11
CA GLN A 257 -3.35 -15.65 -29.46
C GLN A 257 -2.09 -16.27 -30.05
N THR A 258 -2.09 -17.60 -30.17
CA THR A 258 -1.13 -18.29 -31.03
C THR A 258 -1.51 -17.99 -32.47
N GLU A 259 -0.78 -17.06 -33.11
CA GLU A 259 -0.73 -16.96 -34.57
C GLU A 259 0.01 -18.16 -35.17
#